data_AF-A0A1V4RQT8-F1
#
_entry.id   AF-A0A1V4RQT8-F1
#
_cell.length_a   1.000
_cell.length_b   1.000
_cell.length_c   1.000
_cell.angle_alpha   90.00
_cell.angle_beta   90.00
_cell.angle_gamma   90.00
#
_symmetry.space_group_name_H-M   'P 1'
#
loop_
_entity.id
_entity.type
_entity.pdbx_description
1 polymer ?
#
loop_
_entity_poly.entity_id
_entity_poly.type
_entity_poly.pdbx_seq_one_letter_code
_entity_poly.pdbx_strand_id
1 'polypeptide(L)'
;MDKINRTGETPNLVVVDRINDPHNFGAIIRSAEVLGAHGIIFSVKESVPITETVIKASAGAVFHLDMCKARNIVDAVRYLTP
;
A
#
# COMPACT_ATOMS: atom_id res chain seq x y z
N MET A 1 -2.40 -10.61 2.73
CA MET A 1 -3.80 -10.54 2.27
C MET A 1 -4.76 -11.10 3.31
N ASP A 2 -4.49 -12.25 3.95
CA ASP A 2 -5.41 -12.88 4.92
C ASP A 2 -5.73 -12.05 6.18
N LYS A 3 -4.86 -11.11 6.57
CA LYS A 3 -5.12 -10.19 7.70
C LYS A 3 -6.19 -9.15 7.40
N ILE A 4 -6.27 -8.70 6.15
CA ILE A 4 -7.14 -7.59 5.71
C ILE A 4 -8.61 -7.99 5.69
N ASN A 5 -8.91 -9.29 5.54
CA ASN A 5 -10.28 -9.79 5.34
C ASN A 5 -10.94 -10.30 6.64
N ARG A 6 -10.33 -10.06 7.81
CA ARG A 6 -10.70 -10.72 9.09
C ARG A 6 -11.70 -9.96 9.96
N THR A 7 -12.06 -8.71 9.66
CA THR A 7 -12.83 -7.87 10.61
C THR A 7 -14.32 -7.75 10.31
N GLY A 8 -14.83 -8.26 9.19
CA GLY A 8 -16.24 -8.03 8.80
C GLY A 8 -16.54 -6.56 8.46
N GLU A 9 -15.53 -5.69 8.50
CA GLU A 9 -15.57 -4.31 8.04
C GLU A 9 -15.20 -4.25 6.56
N THR A 10 -15.72 -3.25 5.85
CA THR A 10 -15.31 -2.99 4.47
C THR A 10 -13.83 -2.64 4.46
N PRO A 11 -12.97 -3.41 3.76
CA PRO A 11 -11.53 -3.17 3.78
C PRO A 11 -11.22 -1.82 3.12
N ASN A 12 -10.75 -0.85 3.92
CA ASN A 12 -10.17 0.41 3.44
C ASN A 12 -8.72 0.18 3.02
N LEU A 13 -8.46 0.16 1.70
CA LEU A 13 -7.15 -0.15 1.12
C LEU A 13 -6.78 0.88 0.07
N VAL A 14 -5.47 1.14 -0.06
CA VAL A 14 -4.93 1.95 -1.15
C VAL A 14 -4.19 1.05 -2.12
N VAL A 15 -4.50 1.16 -3.41
CA VAL A 15 -3.82 0.43 -4.48
C VAL A 15 -3.00 1.41 -5.30
N VAL A 16 -1.71 1.13 -5.44
CA VAL A 16 -0.76 1.97 -6.17
C VAL A 16 -0.04 1.11 -7.21
N ASP A 17 -0.10 1.51 -8.48
CA ASP A 17 0.56 0.77 -9.56
C ASP A 17 1.62 1.65 -10.22
N ARG A 18 2.80 1.07 -10.47
CA ARG A 18 3.95 1.73 -11.13
C ARG A 18 4.31 3.10 -10.52
N ILE A 19 4.56 3.14 -9.21
CA ILE A 19 5.02 4.36 -8.53
C ILE A 19 6.54 4.45 -8.53
N ASN A 20 7.12 5.33 -9.33
CA ASN A 20 8.58 5.38 -9.53
C ASN A 20 9.31 6.35 -8.60
N ASP A 21 8.62 7.37 -8.10
CA ASP A 21 9.23 8.40 -7.26
C ASP A 21 9.08 8.07 -5.76
N PRO A 22 10.19 7.98 -4.99
CA PRO A 22 10.13 7.62 -3.58
C PRO A 22 9.45 8.67 -2.69
N HIS A 23 9.46 9.95 -3.08
CA HIS A 23 8.79 11.00 -2.31
C HIS A 23 7.29 10.93 -2.46
N ASN A 24 6.80 10.72 -3.69
CA ASN A 24 5.39 10.49 -3.97
C ASN A 24 4.90 9.22 -3.29
N PHE A 25 5.69 8.14 -3.30
CA PHE A 25 5.30 6.92 -2.60
C PHE A 25 5.19 7.16 -1.10
N GLY A 26 6.18 7.83 -0.49
CA GLY A 26 6.12 8.21 0.92
C GLY A 26 4.93 9.10 1.27
N ALA A 27 4.62 10.09 0.42
CA ALA A 27 3.47 10.98 0.60
C ALA A 27 2.14 10.20 0.57
N ILE A 28 1.97 9.29 -0.40
CA ILE A 28 0.79 8.41 -0.47
C ILE A 28 0.66 7.57 0.79
N ILE A 29 1.77 6.95 1.25
CA ILE A 29 1.77 6.13 2.47
C ILE A 29 1.31 6.94 3.68
N ARG A 30 1.85 8.15 3.83
CA ARG A 30 1.47 9.05 4.93
C ARG A 30 0.01 9.47 4.88
N SER A 31 -0.50 9.81 3.70
CA SER A 31 -1.91 10.17 3.53
C SER A 31 -2.82 8.98 3.84
N ALA A 32 -2.46 7.77 3.39
CA ALA A 32 -3.23 6.56 3.63
C ALA A 32 -3.39 6.26 5.13
N GLU A 33 -2.33 6.42 5.92
CA GLU A 33 -2.37 6.25 7.38
C GLU A 33 -3.33 7.23 8.03
N VAL A 34 -3.23 8.52 7.72
CA VAL A 34 -4.11 9.56 8.28
C VAL A 34 -5.58 9.35 7.89
N LEU A 35 -5.82 8.76 6.71
CA LEU A 35 -7.15 8.40 6.23
C LEU A 35 -7.67 7.07 6.80
N GLY A 36 -6.93 6.40 7.68
CA GLY A 36 -7.33 5.15 8.31
C GLY A 36 -7.34 3.97 7.34
N ALA A 37 -6.46 3.95 6.34
CA ALA A 37 -6.27 2.77 5.51
C ALA A 37 -5.69 1.62 6.35
N HIS A 38 -6.12 0.39 6.08
CA HIS A 38 -5.57 -0.80 6.72
C HIS A 38 -4.24 -1.23 6.10
N GLY A 39 -4.05 -0.92 4.82
CA GLY A 39 -2.88 -1.34 4.07
C GLY A 39 -2.79 -0.76 2.68
N ILE A 40 -1.62 -0.97 2.07
CA ILE A 40 -1.28 -0.48 0.73
C ILE A 40 -0.84 -1.66 -0.11
N ILE A 41 -1.47 -1.81 -1.28
CA ILE A 41 -1.12 -2.79 -2.29
C ILE A 41 -0.34 -2.07 -3.38
N PHE A 42 0.88 -2.55 -3.69
CA PHE A 42 1.71 -1.93 -4.71
C PHE A 42 2.40 -2.93 -5.62
N SER A 43 2.62 -2.55 -6.87
CA SER A 43 3.20 -3.44 -7.88
C SER A 43 4.67 -3.73 -7.57
N VAL A 44 5.12 -4.98 -7.81
CA VAL A 44 6.55 -5.31 -7.76
C VAL A 44 7.28 -4.74 -8.98
N LYS A 45 6.61 -4.75 -10.14
CA LYS A 45 7.17 -4.29 -11.41
C LYS A 45 7.07 -2.77 -11.50
N GLU A 46 8.16 -2.14 -11.91
CA GLU A 46 8.22 -0.70 -12.22
C GLU A 46 7.79 0.23 -11.07
N SER A 47 7.82 -0.25 -9.83
CA SER A 47 7.63 0.58 -8.63
C SER A 47 8.92 0.69 -7.84
N VAL A 48 9.08 1.81 -7.15
CA VAL A 48 10.16 2.06 -6.21
C VAL A 48 10.02 1.10 -5.02
N PRO A 49 11.11 0.44 -4.58
CA PRO A 49 11.08 -0.34 -3.36
C PRO A 49 10.89 0.56 -2.14
N ILE A 50 10.54 -0.03 -1.00
CA ILE A 50 10.55 0.67 0.28
C ILE A 50 12.02 0.93 0.65
N THR A 51 12.49 2.16 0.44
CA THR A 51 13.85 2.64 0.74
C THR A 51 13.84 3.58 1.94
N GLU A 52 15.01 3.98 2.42
CA GLU A 52 15.16 5.03 3.44
C GLU A 52 14.46 6.33 3.05
N THR A 53 14.51 6.72 1.78
CA THR A 53 13.80 7.91 1.28
C THR A 53 12.29 7.77 1.42
N VAL A 54 11.73 6.60 1.09
CA VAL A 54 10.30 6.32 1.25
C VAL A 54 9.90 6.37 2.73
N ILE A 55 10.70 5.75 3.61
CA ILE A 55 10.47 5.74 5.06
C ILE A 55 10.48 7.16 5.63
N LYS A 56 11.47 7.97 5.22
CA LYS A 56 11.59 9.36 5.66
C LYS A 56 10.43 10.22 5.14
N ALA A 57 10.10 10.09 3.87
CA ALA A 57 8.99 10.83 3.24
C ALA A 57 7.63 10.46 3.85
N SER A 58 7.44 9.20 4.25
CA SER A 58 6.22 8.74 4.91
C SER A 58 6.14 9.10 6.39
N ALA A 59 7.16 9.73 6.97
CA ALA A 59 7.26 10.00 8.41
C ALA A 59 7.05 8.74 9.30
N GLY A 60 7.49 7.57 8.84
CA GLY A 60 7.34 6.30 9.57
C GLY A 60 6.02 5.55 9.36
N ALA A 61 5.02 6.15 8.68
CA ALA A 61 3.71 5.54 8.41
C ALA A 61 3.78 4.15 7.74
N VAL A 62 4.85 3.88 6.99
CA VAL A 62 5.09 2.57 6.35
C VAL A 62 5.16 1.40 7.33
N PHE A 63 5.44 1.65 8.61
CA PHE A 63 5.48 0.62 9.66
C PHE A 63 4.14 0.38 10.35
N HIS A 64 3.15 1.25 10.12
CA HIS A 64 1.83 1.15 10.73
C HIS A 64 0.78 0.57 9.78
N LEU A 65 1.07 0.53 8.48
CA LEU A 65 0.20 -0.01 7.43
C LEU A 65 0.67 -1.39 6.96
N ASP A 66 -0.27 -2.26 6.60
CA ASP A 66 0.06 -3.53 5.93
C ASP A 66 0.55 -3.28 4.50
N MET A 67 1.85 -3.42 4.27
CA MET A 67 2.49 -3.20 2.96
C MET A 67 2.48 -4.49 2.11
N CYS A 68 1.58 -4.56 1.14
CA CYS A 68 1.37 -5.73 0.28
C CYS A 68 1.97 -5.54 -1.13
N LYS A 69 3.03 -6.29 -1.44
CA LYS A 69 3.59 -6.34 -2.80
C LYS A 69 2.80 -7.29 -3.70
N ALA A 70 2.27 -6.80 -4.80
CA ALA A 70 1.54 -7.58 -5.79
C ALA A 70 2.37 -7.76 -7.08
N ARG A 71 2.44 -8.99 -7.60
CA ARG A 71 3.03 -9.26 -8.93
C ARG A 71 2.14 -8.75 -10.06
N ASN A 72 0.83 -8.85 -9.87
CA ASN A 72 -0.19 -8.33 -10.77
C ASN A 72 -1.27 -7.63 -9.93
N ILE A 73 -1.48 -6.34 -10.18
CA ILE A 73 -2.46 -5.53 -9.46
C ILE A 73 -3.90 -5.97 -9.79
N VAL A 74 -4.16 -6.38 -11.04
CA VAL A 74 -5.50 -6.81 -11.47
C VAL A 74 -5.93 -8.06 -10.68
N ASP A 75 -5.02 -9.03 -10.52
CA ASP A 75 -5.32 -10.24 -9.76
C ASP A 75 -5.50 -9.94 -8.26
N ALA A 76 -4.73 -8.99 -7.71
CA ALA A 76 -4.89 -8.55 -6.33
C ALA A 76 -6.25 -7.85 -6.10
N VAL A 77 -6.70 -7.00 -7.03
CA VAL A 77 -8.01 -6.35 -6.94
C VAL A 77 -9.15 -7.36 -7.10
N ARG A 78 -9.04 -8.30 -8.04
CA ARG A 78 -10.02 -9.39 -8.19
C ARG A 78 -10.14 -10.26 -6.94
N TYR A 79 -9.05 -10.51 -6.23
CA TYR A 79 -9.09 -11.24 -4.96
C TYR A 79 -9.93 -10.52 -3.89
N LEU A 80 -10.04 -9.19 -3.98
CA LEU A 80 -10.75 -8.34 -3.01
C LEU A 80 -12.19 -8.02 -3.42
N THR A 81 -12.56 -8.29 -4.68
CA THR A 81 -13.87 -7.98 -5.25
C THR A 81 -14.51 -9.28 -5.75
N PRO A 82 -15.40 -9.90 -4.94
CA PRO A 82 -16.12 -11.11 -5.36
C PRO A 82 -17.07 -10.86 -6.54
#